data_AF-A0A2V6FDW5-F1
#
_entry.id   AF-A0A2V6FDW5-F1
#
_cell.length_a   1.000
_cell.length_b   1.000
_cell.length_c   1.000
_cell.angle_alpha   90.00
_cell.angle_beta   90.00
_cell.angle_gamma   90.00
#
_symmetry.space_group_name_H-M   'P 1'
#
loop_
_entity.id
_entity.type
_entity.pdbx_description
1 polymer ?
#
loop_
_entity_poly.entity_id
_entity_poly.type
_entity_poly.pdbx_seq_one_letter_code
_entity_poly.pdbx_strand_id
1 'polypeptide(L)'
;LMGSEEKLSYTVLGREVNLASRLEGVSGRGRIIISDATYHEILRLDPELASTCIELPPQEVKGFRDAVKIYEVQWRQMETELQAYDTGILTGTKATPPTDIIAPAGN
;
A
#
# COMPACT_ATOMS: atom_id res chain seq x y z
N LEU A 1 -40.94 0.19 -25.28
CA LEU A 1 -40.29 0.03 -23.96
C LEU A 1 -38.90 -0.51 -24.20
N MET A 2 -37.88 0.34 -24.06
CA MET A 2 -36.48 -0.07 -23.96
C MET A 2 -35.92 0.71 -22.77
N GLY A 3 -35.92 0.08 -21.61
CA GLY A 3 -35.26 0.60 -20.42
C GLY A 3 -33.76 0.40 -20.60
N SER A 4 -33.00 1.49 -20.58
CA SER A 4 -31.61 1.40 -20.13
C SER A 4 -31.68 1.53 -18.62
N GLU A 5 -31.57 0.40 -17.93
CA GLU A 5 -31.42 0.33 -16.48
C GLU A 5 -30.36 1.35 -16.04
N GLU A 6 -30.74 2.19 -15.08
CA GLU A 6 -29.93 3.29 -14.55
C GLU A 6 -28.63 2.73 -13.94
N LYS A 7 -27.54 2.71 -14.71
CA LYS A 7 -26.22 2.36 -14.18
C LYS A 7 -25.63 3.55 -13.44
N LEU A 8 -26.04 3.72 -12.19
CA LEU A 8 -25.41 4.67 -11.26
C LEU A 8 -23.98 4.22 -10.98
N SER A 9 -23.01 4.93 -11.56
CA SER A 9 -21.60 4.71 -11.27
C SER A 9 -21.21 5.58 -10.07
N TYR A 10 -21.01 4.95 -8.91
CA TYR A 10 -20.42 5.60 -7.74
C TYR A 10 -18.93 5.79 -8.00
N THR A 11 -18.57 6.98 -8.49
CA THR A 11 -17.18 7.36 -8.77
C THR A 11 -16.83 8.60 -7.96
N VAL A 12 -15.59 8.65 -7.48
CA VAL A 12 -15.06 9.84 -6.82
C VAL A 12 -14.42 10.71 -7.90
N LEU A 13 -14.84 11.97 -7.97
CA LEU A 13 -14.23 12.97 -8.84
C LEU A 13 -13.44 13.95 -7.97
N GLY A 14 -12.17 14.21 -8.30
CA GLY A 14 -11.41 15.17 -7.53
C GLY A 14 -9.91 15.18 -7.80
N ARG A 15 -9.26 16.16 -7.18
CA ARG A 15 -7.81 16.37 -7.23
C ARG A 15 -7.03 15.14 -6.74
N GLU A 16 -7.50 14.50 -5.68
CA GLU A 16 -6.87 13.30 -5.09
C GLU A 16 -6.95 12.07 -6.01
N VAL A 17 -8.04 11.91 -6.76
CA VAL A 17 -8.18 10.81 -7.74
C VAL A 17 -7.20 10.98 -8.88
N ASN A 18 -7.02 12.22 -9.33
CA ASN A 18 -6.00 12.55 -10.33
C ASN A 18 -4.57 12.38 -9.78
N LEU A 19 -4.33 12.64 -8.49
CA LEU A 19 -3.04 12.39 -7.85
C LEU A 19 -2.75 10.89 -7.84
N ALA A 20 -3.68 10.07 -7.34
CA ALA A 20 -3.52 8.63 -7.26
C ALA A 20 -3.19 8.01 -8.63
N SER A 21 -3.93 8.36 -9.69
CA SER A 21 -3.66 7.88 -11.05
C SER A 21 -2.27 8.30 -11.57
N ARG A 22 -1.77 9.47 -11.16
CA ARG A 22 -0.43 9.93 -11.57
C ARG A 22 0.65 9.23 -10.77
N LEU A 23 0.45 9.02 -9.47
CA LEU A 23 1.38 8.26 -8.64
C LEU A 23 1.51 6.81 -9.11
N GLU A 24 0.41 6.19 -9.54
CA GLU A 24 0.43 4.86 -10.18
C GLU A 24 1.40 4.86 -11.39
N GLY A 25 1.29 5.85 -12.27
CA GLY A 25 2.16 5.99 -13.44
C GLY A 25 3.65 6.14 -13.09
N VAL A 26 3.98 6.75 -11.95
CA VAL A 26 5.37 6.96 -11.48
C VAL A 26 5.90 5.76 -10.68
N SER A 27 5.00 4.95 -10.12
CA SER A 27 5.34 3.81 -9.25
C SER A 27 6.15 2.74 -9.99
N GLY A 28 5.90 2.54 -11.28
CA GLY A 28 6.47 1.41 -12.01
C GLY A 28 5.85 0.08 -11.56
N ARG A 29 6.56 -1.04 -11.72
CA ARG A 29 6.02 -2.37 -11.43
C ARG A 29 6.37 -2.82 -10.02
N GLY A 30 5.36 -3.31 -9.28
CA GLY A 30 5.55 -3.99 -7.99
C GLY A 30 5.92 -3.07 -6.82
N ARG A 31 5.67 -1.76 -6.97
CA ARG A 31 5.87 -0.75 -5.94
C ARG A 31 4.52 -0.16 -5.54
N ILE A 32 4.38 0.21 -4.28
CA ILE A 32 3.18 0.85 -3.75
C ILE A 32 3.60 2.25 -3.30
N ILE A 33 3.19 3.26 -4.06
CA ILE A 33 3.47 4.67 -3.75
C ILE A 33 2.22 5.32 -3.20
N ILE A 34 2.36 5.98 -2.06
CA ILE A 34 1.29 6.66 -1.35
C ILE A 34 1.58 8.16 -1.23
N SER A 35 0.53 8.95 -1.07
CA SER A 35 0.65 10.39 -0.81
C SER A 35 0.97 10.65 0.66
N ASP A 36 1.43 11.87 0.94
CA ASP A 36 1.62 12.39 2.29
C ASP A 36 0.38 12.26 3.20
N ALA A 37 -0.81 12.53 2.67
CA ALA A 37 -2.05 12.39 3.42
C ALA A 37 -2.31 10.93 3.84
N THR A 38 -2.09 9.98 2.92
CA THR A 38 -2.22 8.55 3.22
C THR A 38 -1.18 8.09 4.24
N TYR A 39 0.07 8.57 4.14
CA TYR A 39 1.12 8.24 5.11
C TYR A 39 0.75 8.70 6.53
N HIS A 40 0.24 9.93 6.70
CA HIS A 40 -0.17 10.42 8.02
C HIS A 40 -1.35 9.64 8.62
N GLU A 41 -2.28 9.17 7.78
CA GLU A 41 -3.38 8.34 8.27
C GLU A 41 -2.91 6.94 8.67
N ILE A 42 -1.96 6.34 7.92
CA ILE A 42 -1.32 5.09 8.31
C ILE A 42 -0.54 5.29 9.62
N LEU A 43 0.23 6.38 9.75
CA LEU A 43 0.95 6.69 11.00
C LEU A 43 0.02 6.77 12.22
N ARG A 44 -1.22 7.23 12.03
CA ARG A 44 -2.24 7.30 13.08
C ARG A 44 -2.86 5.95 13.41
N LEU A 45 -3.08 5.10 12.41
CA LEU A 45 -3.82 3.84 12.53
C LEU A 45 -2.92 2.63 12.82
N ASP A 46 -1.74 2.60 12.20
CA ASP A 46 -0.77 1.51 12.23
C ASP A 46 0.67 2.07 12.13
N PRO A 47 1.25 2.48 13.28
CA PRO A 47 2.61 3.02 13.33
C PRO A 47 3.69 2.02 12.89
N GLU A 48 3.45 0.71 13.08
CA GLU A 48 4.39 -0.34 12.68
C GLU A 48 4.48 -0.38 11.14
N LEU A 49 3.34 -0.39 10.45
CA LEU A 49 3.32 -0.28 8.99
C LEU A 49 3.93 1.05 8.52
N ALA A 50 3.62 2.16 9.18
CA ALA A 50 4.19 3.46 8.85
C ALA A 50 5.73 3.49 8.95
N SER A 51 6.31 2.74 9.89
CA SER A 51 7.76 2.63 10.06
C SER A 51 8.47 1.96 8.88
N THR A 52 7.74 1.14 8.12
CA THR A 52 8.26 0.48 6.91
C THR A 52 8.23 1.38 5.67
N CYS A 53 7.55 2.53 5.74
CA CYS A 53 7.42 3.43 4.61
C CYS A 53 8.69 4.28 4.42
N ILE A 54 9.13 4.42 3.18
CA ILE A 54 10.32 5.20 2.82
C ILE A 54 9.89 6.49 2.11
N GLU A 55 10.29 7.65 2.63
CA GLU A 55 10.08 8.93 1.93
C GLU A 55 10.89 8.96 0.63
N LEU A 56 10.22 9.28 -0.47
CA LEU A 56 10.83 9.43 -1.79
C LEU A 56 11.01 10.91 -2.15
N PRO A 57 11.89 11.23 -3.11
CA PRO A 57 12.04 12.61 -3.59
C PRO A 57 10.69 13.18 -4.04
N PRO A 58 10.31 14.39 -3.57
CA PRO A 58 9.05 15.03 -3.95
C PRO A 58 8.87 15.07 -5.47
N GLN A 59 7.66 14.75 -5.93
CA GLN A 59 7.35 14.67 -7.35
C GLN A 59 6.56 15.87 -7.84
N GLU A 60 6.99 16.42 -8.97
CA GLU A 60 6.22 17.43 -9.68
C GLU A 60 5.07 16.77 -10.45
N VAL A 61 3.87 16.85 -9.87
CA VAL A 61 2.68 16.24 -10.44
C VAL A 61 1.90 17.30 -11.22
N LYS A 62 1.71 17.10 -12.53
CA LYS A 62 0.96 18.06 -13.36
C LYS A 62 -0.44 18.35 -12.78
N GLY A 63 -0.75 19.63 -12.56
CA GLY A 63 -1.99 20.08 -11.90
C GLY A 63 -1.82 20.40 -10.41
N PHE A 64 -0.63 20.16 -9.85
CA PHE A 64 -0.20 20.62 -8.55
C PHE A 64 0.80 21.76 -8.73
N ARG A 65 0.70 22.80 -7.88
CA ARG A 65 1.60 23.95 -7.93
C ARG A 65 2.92 23.65 -7.23
N ASP A 66 2.86 22.84 -6.18
CA ASP A 66 4.00 22.44 -5.37
C ASP A 66 4.31 20.97 -5.61
N ALA A 67 5.58 20.59 -5.44
CA ALA A 67 6.00 19.21 -5.47
C ALA A 67 5.32 18.41 -4.35
N VAL A 68 4.74 17.27 -4.69
CA VAL A 68 3.99 16.44 -3.76
C VAL A 68 4.93 15.47 -3.08
N LYS A 69 4.88 15.45 -1.75
CA LYS A 69 5.58 14.45 -0.93
C LYS A 69 4.92 13.09 -1.12
N ILE A 70 5.76 12.09 -1.32
CA ILE A 70 5.34 10.73 -1.62
C ILE A 70 6.20 9.74 -0.84
N TYR A 71 5.60 8.59 -0.54
CA TYR A 71 6.23 7.54 0.25
C TYR A 71 6.08 6.20 -0.48
N GLU A 72 7.07 5.33 -0.37
CA GLU A 72 7.01 3.95 -0.82
C GLU A 72 6.73 3.02 0.35
N VAL A 73 5.75 2.12 0.21
CA VAL A 73 5.45 1.09 1.21
C VAL A 73 6.28 -0.15 0.91
N GLN A 74 7.10 -0.58 1.87
CA GLN A 74 8.00 -1.74 1.73
C GLN A 74 7.29 -3.08 1.97
N TRP A 75 6.21 -3.34 1.23
CA TRP A 75 5.38 -4.54 1.38
C TRP A 75 6.15 -5.86 1.13
N ARG A 76 7.22 -5.84 0.33
CA ARG A 76 8.06 -7.03 0.09
C ARG A 76 8.95 -7.42 1.26
N GLN A 77 9.29 -6.46 2.13
CA GLN A 77 10.01 -6.80 3.35
C GLN A 77 9.08 -7.54 4.33
N MET A 78 7.77 -7.26 4.28
CA MET A 78 6.75 -8.05 4.97
C MET A 78 6.68 -9.48 4.41
N GLU A 79 6.90 -9.68 3.10
CA GLU A 79 6.97 -11.02 2.51
C GLU A 79 8.24 -11.80 2.88
N THR A 80 9.35 -11.17 3.27
CA THR A 80 10.61 -11.89 3.53
C THR A 80 10.47 -12.88 4.70
N GLU A 81 9.62 -12.58 5.69
CA GLU A 81 9.32 -13.47 6.81
C GLU A 81 8.45 -14.67 6.39
N LEU A 82 7.43 -14.45 5.55
CA LEU A 82 6.58 -15.50 4.96
C LEU A 82 7.36 -16.37 3.96
N GLN A 83 8.22 -15.75 3.15
CA GLN A 83 9.02 -16.41 2.14
C GLN A 83 10.13 -17.26 2.76
N ALA A 84 10.71 -16.82 3.89
CA ALA A 84 11.63 -17.63 4.69
C ALA A 84 10.92 -18.81 5.36
N TYR A 85 9.69 -18.62 5.84
CA TYR A 85 8.84 -19.69 6.36
C TYR A 85 8.49 -20.72 5.28
N ASP A 86 7.96 -20.28 4.14
CA ASP A 86 7.60 -21.14 3.01
C ASP A 86 8.81 -21.90 2.47
N THR A 87 9.96 -21.23 2.35
CA THR A 87 11.24 -21.88 1.99
C THR A 87 11.63 -22.93 3.02
N GLY A 88 11.52 -22.61 4.31
CA GLY A 88 11.85 -23.51 5.41
C GLY A 88 10.97 -24.75 5.48
N ILE A 89 9.67 -24.62 5.18
CA ILE A 89 8.72 -25.74 5.04
C ILE A 89 9.10 -26.63 3.85
N LEU A 90 9.42 -26.03 2.70
CA LEU A 90 9.81 -26.76 1.49
C LEU A 90 11.17 -27.47 1.64
N THR A 91 12.09 -26.93 2.46
CA THR A 91 13.39 -27.54 2.75
C THR A 91 13.40 -28.47 3.96
N GLY A 92 12.25 -28.71 4.60
CA GLY A 92 12.12 -29.64 5.73
C GLY A 92 12.80 -29.17 7.02
N THR A 93 13.13 -27.89 7.13
CA THR A 93 13.68 -27.28 8.35
C THR A 93 12.55 -26.83 9.25
N LYS A 94 12.67 -27.03 10.57
CA LYS A 94 11.67 -26.58 11.54
C LYS A 94 11.64 -25.04 11.57
N ALA A 95 10.78 -24.43 10.77
CA ALA A 95 10.57 -23.00 10.72
C ALA A 95 9.52 -22.57 11.75
N THR A 96 9.85 -21.57 12.57
CA THR A 96 8.88 -20.93 13.46
C THR A 96 7.94 -20.06 12.61
N PRO A 97 6.60 -20.18 12.73
CA PRO A 97 5.69 -19.36 11.97
C PRO A 97 5.84 -17.87 12.35
N PRO A 98 5.68 -16.94 11.39
CA PRO A 98 5.65 -15.50 11.65
C PRO A 98 4.68 -15.14 12.79
N THR A 99 5.03 -14.13 13.58
CA THR A 99 4.29 -13.78 14.80
C THR A 99 2.87 -13.31 14.51
N ASP A 100 2.63 -12.71 13.34
CA ASP A 100 1.30 -12.23 12.90
C ASP A 100 0.31 -13.33 12.52
N ILE A 101 0.76 -14.58 12.32
CA ILE A 101 -0.13 -15.71 12.01
C ILE A 101 -0.61 -16.43 13.29
N ILE A 102 0.04 -16.16 14.42
CA ILE A 102 -0.37 -16.71 15.71
C ILE A 102 -1.45 -15.77 16.25
N ALA A 103 -2.71 -16.07 15.91
CA ALA A 103 -3.83 -15.47 16.62
C ALA A 103 -3.56 -15.58 18.13
N PRO A 104 -3.72 -14.50 18.93
CA PRO A 104 -3.47 -14.59 20.36
C PRO A 104 -4.36 -15.70 20.90
N ALA A 105 -3.75 -16.76 21.42
CA ALA A 105 -4.46 -17.85 22.05
C ALA A 105 -5.33 -17.22 23.14
N GLY A 106 -6.64 -17.19 22.89
CA GLY A 106 -7.61 -16.59 23.79
C GLY A 106 -7.43 -17.17 25.18
N ASN A 107 -7.32 -16.26 26.15
CA ASN A 107 -7.15 -16.56 27.56
C ASN A 107 -8.50 -16.79 28.24
#